data_AF-A0A9X9WWV0-F1
#
_entry.id   AF-A0A9X9WWV0-F1
#
_cell.length_a   1.000
_cell.length_b   1.000
_cell.length_c   1.000
_cell.angle_alpha   90.00
_cell.angle_beta   90.00
_cell.angle_gamma   90.00
#
_symmetry.space_group_name_H-M   'P 1'
#
loop_
_entity.id
_entity.type
_entity.pdbx_description
1 polymer ?
#
loop_
_entity_poly.entity_id
_entity_poly.type
_entity_poly.pdbx_seq_one_letter_code
_entity_poly.pdbx_strand_id
1 'polypeptide(L)'
;LDGAAGPVTAPVAIGGTAWGPWQRICREQTLRPGRPPQRDCLTVAEARPEAGGMRLLLQQEATGLRISALRTAEGRIAEFAAVRTDGSAEPPDPARDGLVASWRDQFATLSLERRRIPAREIFEMPMRGSARGMRCRAESTAAIRGRAVVVLICGVELAGTMGSDAAPMEVQISVRMAVDTNTGMLVAQSYATRIERFAVAADGRRRSIGVVVTPTRVTLE
;
A
#
# COMPACT_ATOMS: atom_id res chain seq x y z
N LEU A 1 -18.15 0.84 1.05
CA LEU A 1 -18.57 2.17 1.55
C LEU A 1 -19.89 1.96 2.28
N ASP A 2 -20.09 2.62 3.41
CA ASP A 2 -21.28 2.42 4.25
C ASP A 2 -22.49 3.26 3.78
N GLY A 3 -22.30 4.15 2.79
CA GLY A 3 -23.32 5.05 2.27
C GLY A 3 -22.88 5.72 0.98
N ALA A 4 -23.62 6.76 0.58
CA ALA A 4 -23.33 7.53 -0.63
C ALA A 4 -21.98 8.26 -0.52
N ALA A 5 -21.24 8.26 -1.63
CA ALA A 5 -20.02 9.02 -1.77
C ALA A 5 -20.35 10.47 -2.17
N GLY A 6 -19.72 11.44 -1.50
CA GLY A 6 -19.85 12.87 -1.79
C GLY A 6 -18.70 13.38 -2.65
N PRO A 7 -18.91 14.44 -3.46
CA PRO A 7 -17.83 15.07 -4.20
C PRO A 7 -16.84 15.75 -3.25
N VAL A 8 -15.56 15.76 -3.61
CA VAL A 8 -14.55 16.53 -2.87
C VAL A 8 -14.59 17.98 -3.33
N THR A 9 -15.14 18.86 -2.50
CA THR A 9 -15.31 20.29 -2.82
C THR A 9 -14.27 21.18 -2.14
N ALA A 10 -13.59 20.69 -1.11
CA ALA A 10 -12.55 21.39 -0.37
C ALA A 10 -11.37 20.44 -0.06
N PRO A 11 -10.16 20.98 0.18
CA PRO A 11 -9.02 20.15 0.55
C PRO A 11 -9.28 19.31 1.81
N VAL A 12 -8.86 18.05 1.80
CA VAL A 12 -9.06 17.11 2.92
C VAL A 12 -7.75 16.93 3.67
N ALA A 13 -7.75 17.21 4.97
CA ALA A 13 -6.62 16.86 5.82
C ALA A 13 -6.64 15.36 6.11
N ILE A 14 -5.48 14.72 5.96
CA ILE A 14 -5.27 13.33 6.35
C ILE A 14 -4.13 13.21 7.37
N GLY A 15 -4.20 12.18 8.20
CA GLY A 15 -3.14 11.84 9.14
C GLY A 15 -3.46 12.25 10.57
N GLY A 16 -2.74 11.63 11.50
CA GLY A 16 -2.91 11.80 12.93
C GLY A 16 -2.15 10.72 13.68
N THR A 17 -2.12 10.86 15.01
CA THR A 17 -1.40 9.93 15.87
C THR A 17 -2.16 8.63 16.10
N ALA A 18 -3.48 8.61 15.91
CA ALA A 18 -4.28 7.42 16.15
C ALA A 18 -3.98 6.29 15.14
N TRP A 19 -4.09 5.05 15.61
CA TRP A 19 -4.14 3.87 14.74
C TRP A 19 -5.51 3.69 14.09
N GLY A 20 -6.58 3.95 14.84
CA GLY A 20 -7.96 3.63 14.46
C GLY A 20 -8.42 2.29 15.02
N PRO A 21 -9.64 1.84 14.67
CA PRO A 21 -10.23 0.61 15.20
C PRO A 21 -9.78 -0.66 14.46
N TRP A 22 -8.76 -0.57 13.59
CA TRP A 22 -8.36 -1.66 12.70
C TRP A 22 -7.73 -2.79 13.50
N GLN A 23 -8.25 -3.99 13.31
CA GLN A 23 -7.81 -5.19 14.02
C GLN A 23 -6.94 -6.07 13.12
N ARG A 24 -7.06 -5.95 11.79
CA ARG A 24 -6.27 -6.74 10.85
C ARG A 24 -5.85 -5.93 9.64
N ILE A 25 -4.75 -6.39 9.05
CA ILE A 25 -4.14 -5.84 7.84
C ILE A 25 -3.94 -7.00 6.90
N CYS A 26 -4.75 -7.07 5.85
CA CYS A 26 -4.75 -8.18 4.93
C CYS A 26 -4.33 -7.72 3.53
N ARG A 27 -3.42 -8.48 2.91
CA ARG A 27 -3.04 -8.33 1.51
C ARG A 27 -3.50 -9.55 0.72
N GLU A 28 -4.12 -9.32 -0.43
CA GLU A 28 -4.52 -10.36 -1.38
C GLU A 28 -3.76 -10.19 -2.69
N GLN A 29 -2.82 -11.09 -2.97
CA GLN A 29 -1.96 -11.01 -4.15
C GLN A 29 -2.19 -12.19 -5.11
N THR A 30 -2.42 -11.87 -6.39
CA THR A 30 -2.47 -12.88 -7.45
C THR A 30 -1.06 -13.19 -7.92
N LEU A 31 -0.47 -14.28 -7.40
CA LEU A 31 0.91 -14.68 -7.75
C LEU A 31 1.00 -15.50 -9.05
N ARG A 32 -0.11 -16.13 -9.49
CA ARG A 32 -0.17 -16.96 -10.69
C ARG A 32 -1.51 -16.80 -11.42
N PRO A 33 -1.52 -16.62 -12.75
CA PRO A 33 -2.76 -16.64 -13.53
C PRO A 33 -3.55 -17.93 -13.31
N GLY A 34 -4.87 -17.81 -13.17
CA GLY A 34 -5.78 -18.96 -13.01
C GLY A 34 -5.80 -19.61 -11.62
N ARG A 35 -5.04 -19.11 -10.64
CA ARG A 35 -5.16 -19.53 -9.23
C ARG A 35 -5.85 -18.45 -8.39
N PRO A 36 -6.56 -18.85 -7.31
CA PRO A 36 -7.05 -17.90 -6.33
C PRO A 36 -5.92 -17.02 -5.77
N PRO A 37 -6.17 -15.73 -5.49
CA PRO A 37 -5.21 -14.86 -4.82
C PRO A 37 -4.79 -15.44 -3.47
N GLN A 38 -3.51 -15.29 -3.12
CA GLN A 38 -3.04 -15.60 -1.78
C GLN A 38 -3.38 -14.44 -0.85
N ARG A 39 -4.05 -14.74 0.27
CA ARG A 39 -4.37 -13.79 1.33
C ARG A 39 -3.44 -14.01 2.52
N ASP A 40 -2.65 -12.99 2.85
CA ASP A 40 -1.84 -12.96 4.07
C ASP A 40 -2.33 -11.83 4.97
N CYS A 41 -2.45 -12.09 6.27
CA CYS A 41 -2.93 -11.10 7.24
C CYS A 41 -1.99 -10.95 8.43
N LEU A 42 -1.90 -9.72 8.94
CA LEU A 42 -1.39 -9.38 10.26
C LEU A 42 -2.54 -8.97 11.16
N THR A 43 -2.66 -9.59 12.32
CA THR A 43 -3.58 -9.16 13.39
C THR A 43 -2.88 -8.13 14.28
N VAL A 44 -3.58 -7.07 14.64
CA VAL A 44 -3.15 -6.09 15.62
C VAL A 44 -3.45 -6.65 17.01
N ALA A 45 -2.43 -7.25 17.63
CA ALA A 45 -2.52 -7.79 18.98
C ALA A 45 -2.58 -6.68 20.04
N GLU A 46 -1.89 -5.56 19.78
CA GLU A 46 -1.87 -4.40 20.66
C GLU A 46 -1.64 -3.13 19.85
N ALA A 47 -2.29 -2.04 20.25
CA ALA A 47 -2.00 -0.69 19.77
C ALA A 47 -1.98 0.25 20.98
N ARG A 48 -0.80 0.79 21.30
CA ARG A 48 -0.63 1.69 22.46
C ARG A 48 0.10 2.97 22.08
N PRO A 49 -0.26 4.11 22.69
CA PRO A 49 0.53 5.33 22.59
C PRO A 49 1.93 5.12 23.16
N GLU A 50 2.93 5.67 22.50
CA GLU A 50 4.33 5.70 22.95
C GLU A 50 4.91 7.09 22.62
N ALA A 51 6.03 7.45 23.25
CA ALA A 51 6.72 8.70 22.93
C ALA A 51 7.06 8.72 21.42
N GLY A 52 6.53 9.71 20.70
CA GLY A 52 6.73 9.87 19.26
C GLY A 52 5.68 9.21 18.35
N GLY A 53 4.72 8.43 18.85
CA GLY A 53 3.68 7.85 17.99
C GLY A 53 2.81 6.74 18.61
N MET A 54 2.41 5.80 17.76
CA MET A 54 1.68 4.59 18.16
C MET A 54 2.53 3.35 17.93
N ARG A 55 2.74 2.60 19.00
CA ARG A 55 3.33 1.28 18.96
C ARG A 55 2.26 0.27 18.63
N LEU A 56 2.53 -0.53 17.60
CA LEU A 56 1.71 -1.66 17.20
C LEU A 56 2.48 -2.94 17.48
N LEU A 57 1.79 -3.90 18.08
CA LEU A 57 2.22 -5.29 18.08
C LEU A 57 1.34 -6.04 17.10
N LEU A 58 1.98 -6.58 16.07
CA LEU A 58 1.35 -7.28 14.97
C LEU A 58 1.70 -8.76 15.06
N GLN A 59 0.76 -9.64 14.68
CA GLN A 59 0.98 -11.07 14.59
C GLN A 59 0.55 -11.59 13.23
N GLN A 60 1.45 -12.25 12.52
CA GLN A 60 1.12 -12.89 11.25
C GLN A 60 0.28 -14.14 11.50
N GLU A 61 -0.91 -14.20 10.87
CA GLU A 61 -1.86 -15.28 11.11
C GLU A 61 -1.33 -16.66 10.71
N ALA A 62 -0.58 -16.74 9.60
CA ALA A 62 -0.12 -18.02 9.04
C ALA A 62 1.03 -18.67 9.84
N THR A 63 1.88 -17.88 10.50
CA THR A 63 3.13 -18.35 11.11
C THR A 63 3.20 -18.07 12.61
N GLY A 64 2.34 -17.19 13.12
CA GLY A 64 2.44 -16.68 14.48
C GLY A 64 3.58 -15.68 14.70
N LEU A 65 4.33 -15.30 13.66
CA LEU A 65 5.41 -14.33 13.75
C LEU A 65 4.91 -13.02 14.34
N ARG A 66 5.57 -12.54 15.40
CA ARG A 66 5.25 -11.26 16.05
C ARG A 66 6.18 -10.16 15.53
N ILE A 67 5.60 -9.00 15.28
CA ILE A 67 6.29 -7.84 14.73
C ILE A 67 5.93 -6.62 15.57
N SER A 68 6.94 -5.92 16.08
CA SER A 68 6.78 -4.60 16.69
C SER A 68 6.96 -3.53 15.61
N ALA A 69 6.03 -2.59 15.54
CA ALA A 69 6.09 -1.47 14.62
C ALA A 69 5.83 -0.14 15.35
N LEU A 70 6.64 0.88 15.09
CA LEU A 70 6.41 2.24 15.57
C LEU A 70 5.95 3.11 14.42
N ARG A 71 4.69 3.57 14.49
CA ARG A 71 4.16 4.56 13.57
C ARG A 71 4.23 5.94 14.22
N THR A 72 4.99 6.85 13.64
CA THR A 72 5.17 8.19 14.19
C THR A 72 3.90 9.05 14.05
N ALA A 73 3.86 10.17 14.77
CA ALA A 73 2.77 11.14 14.68
C ALA A 73 2.55 11.72 13.28
N GLU A 74 3.60 11.74 12.46
CA GLU A 74 3.61 12.17 11.07
C GLU A 74 3.12 11.08 10.13
N GLY A 75 2.93 9.84 10.61
CA GLY A 75 2.50 8.70 9.81
C GLY A 75 3.63 7.91 9.18
N ARG A 76 4.89 8.13 9.58
CA ARG A 76 6.04 7.33 9.12
C ARG A 76 6.18 6.06 9.94
N ILE A 77 6.77 5.03 9.36
CA ILE A 77 7.17 3.82 10.08
C ILE A 77 8.63 3.99 10.49
N ALA A 78 8.88 4.27 11.77
CA ALA A 78 10.22 4.49 12.31
C ALA A 78 10.91 3.16 12.69
N GLU A 79 10.13 2.20 13.17
CA GLU A 79 10.63 0.88 13.58
C GLU A 79 9.71 -0.20 13.02
N PHE A 80 10.31 -1.34 12.62
CA PHE A 80 9.57 -2.51 12.16
C PHE A 80 10.48 -3.74 12.27
N ALA A 81 10.27 -4.58 13.28
CA ALA A 81 11.15 -5.70 13.58
C ALA A 81 10.39 -6.89 14.15
N ALA A 82 10.89 -8.10 13.87
CA ALA A 82 10.40 -9.30 14.54
C ALA A 82 10.78 -9.30 16.03
N VAL A 83 9.86 -9.75 16.86
CA VAL A 83 10.05 -9.82 18.32
C VAL A 83 9.56 -11.14 18.87
N ARG A 84 10.15 -11.56 19.98
CA ARG A 84 9.72 -12.71 20.77
C ARG A 84 8.46 -12.37 21.57
N THR A 85 7.87 -13.36 22.23
CA THR A 85 6.69 -13.18 23.09
C THR A 85 6.95 -12.24 24.27
N ASP A 86 8.17 -12.24 24.81
CA ASP A 86 8.65 -11.34 25.86
C ASP A 86 9.04 -9.94 25.35
N GLY A 87 8.91 -9.69 24.04
CA GLY A 87 9.24 -8.41 23.40
C GLY A 87 10.72 -8.23 23.06
N SER A 88 11.59 -9.18 23.38
CA SER A 88 12.99 -9.13 22.99
C SER A 88 13.19 -9.40 21.49
N ALA A 89 14.33 -8.99 20.95
CA ALA A 89 14.65 -9.20 19.54
C ALA A 89 14.75 -10.70 19.21
N GLU A 90 14.21 -11.08 18.05
CA GLU A 90 14.49 -12.39 17.47
C GLU A 90 15.97 -12.47 17.03
N PRO A 91 16.63 -13.65 17.11
CA PRO A 91 17.96 -13.84 16.52
C PRO A 91 17.94 -13.56 15.00
N PRO A 92 19.09 -13.38 14.33
CA PRO A 92 19.10 -13.22 12.88
C PRO A 92 18.57 -14.47 12.17
N ASP A 93 17.68 -14.30 11.19
CA ASP A 93 17.19 -15.38 10.32
C ASP A 93 16.83 -14.80 8.95
N PRO A 94 17.56 -15.16 7.86
CA PRO A 94 17.36 -14.53 6.56
C PRO A 94 15.95 -14.68 5.98
N ALA A 95 15.26 -15.80 6.24
CA ALA A 95 13.93 -16.04 5.70
C ALA A 95 12.88 -15.18 6.43
N ARG A 96 12.97 -15.10 7.76
CA ARG A 96 12.15 -14.19 8.57
C ARG A 96 12.45 -12.74 8.23
N ASP A 97 13.72 -12.37 8.09
CA ASP A 97 14.12 -10.99 7.81
C ASP A 97 13.58 -10.54 6.44
N GLY A 98 13.60 -11.43 5.43
CA GLY A 98 12.97 -11.19 4.14
C GLY A 98 11.44 -10.99 4.24
N LEU A 99 10.77 -11.79 5.07
CA LEU A 99 9.33 -11.66 5.32
C LEU A 99 8.97 -10.37 6.06
N VAL A 100 9.73 -10.01 7.09
CA VAL A 100 9.57 -8.75 7.84
C VAL A 100 9.79 -7.56 6.93
N ALA A 101 10.82 -7.60 6.07
CA ALA A 101 11.08 -6.55 5.08
C ALA A 101 9.90 -6.39 4.10
N SER A 102 9.35 -7.48 3.59
CA SER A 102 8.16 -7.45 2.71
C SER A 102 6.96 -6.79 3.40
N TRP A 103 6.72 -7.12 4.68
CA TRP A 103 5.65 -6.50 5.45
C TRP A 103 5.91 -5.02 5.73
N ARG A 104 7.15 -4.64 6.08
CA ARG A 104 7.53 -3.24 6.28
C ARG A 104 7.25 -2.40 5.05
N ASP A 105 7.61 -2.89 3.87
CA ASP A 105 7.42 -2.19 2.60
C ASP A 105 5.93 -2.02 2.26
N GLN A 106 5.12 -3.06 2.53
CA GLN A 106 3.67 -2.97 2.43
C GLN A 106 3.12 -1.93 3.41
N PHE A 107 3.56 -1.93 4.67
CA PHE A 107 3.09 -1.01 5.71
C PHE A 107 3.43 0.44 5.39
N ALA A 108 4.63 0.70 4.86
CA ALA A 108 5.04 2.02 4.40
C ALA A 108 4.16 2.52 3.24
N THR A 109 3.60 1.62 2.43
CA THR A 109 2.66 1.97 1.36
C THR A 109 1.25 2.23 1.90
N LEU A 110 0.86 1.58 3.00
CA LEU A 110 -0.47 1.73 3.61
C LEU A 110 -0.57 2.90 4.59
N SER A 111 0.55 3.43 5.06
CA SER A 111 0.58 4.55 6.00
C SER A 111 1.05 5.82 5.32
N LEU A 112 0.11 6.70 4.97
CA LEU A 112 0.47 8.00 4.40
C LEU A 112 0.93 8.97 5.47
N GLU A 113 1.92 9.79 5.09
CA GLU A 113 2.33 10.92 5.92
C GLU A 113 1.21 11.96 6.01
N ARG A 114 1.16 12.65 7.15
CA ARG A 114 0.23 13.75 7.41
C ARG A 114 0.35 14.79 6.30
N ARG A 115 -0.76 15.06 5.62
CA ARG A 115 -0.81 16.03 4.53
C ARG A 115 -2.21 16.52 4.27
N ARG A 116 -2.32 17.52 3.40
CA ARG A 116 -3.58 17.99 2.83
C ARG A 116 -3.70 17.49 1.41
N ILE A 117 -4.81 16.82 1.10
CA ILE A 117 -5.15 16.34 -0.23
C ILE A 117 -5.95 17.43 -0.94
N PRO A 118 -5.52 17.93 -2.11
CA PRO A 118 -6.26 18.93 -2.85
C PRO A 118 -7.54 18.32 -3.45
N ALA A 119 -8.58 19.15 -3.61
CA ALA A 119 -9.90 18.69 -4.05
C ALA A 119 -9.99 18.37 -5.55
N ARG A 120 -9.30 19.14 -6.40
CA ARG A 120 -9.48 19.11 -7.87
C ARG A 120 -8.18 18.97 -8.65
N GLU A 121 -7.06 18.90 -7.95
CA GLU A 121 -5.73 18.92 -8.56
C GLU A 121 -5.12 17.53 -8.55
N ILE A 122 -4.28 17.27 -9.55
CA ILE A 122 -3.39 16.11 -9.55
C ILE A 122 -2.23 16.43 -8.62
N PHE A 123 -1.95 15.53 -7.70
CA PHE A 123 -0.81 15.64 -6.78
C PHE A 123 0.05 14.37 -6.85
N GLU A 124 1.30 14.50 -6.44
CA GLU A 124 2.21 13.37 -6.34
C GLU A 124 2.11 12.73 -4.95
N MET A 125 1.97 11.42 -4.95
CA MET A 125 2.07 10.58 -3.76
C MET A 125 3.40 9.85 -3.81
N PRO A 126 4.26 10.02 -2.79
CA PRO A 126 5.54 9.33 -2.73
C PRO A 126 5.35 7.82 -2.86
N MET A 127 6.24 7.19 -3.63
CA MET A 127 6.31 5.74 -3.74
C MET A 127 7.79 5.35 -3.69
N ARG A 128 8.12 4.43 -2.78
CA ARG A 128 9.50 3.97 -2.63
C ARG A 128 10.00 3.36 -3.94
N GLY A 129 11.19 3.78 -4.38
CA GLY A 129 11.78 3.33 -5.64
C GLY A 129 11.28 4.04 -6.91
N SER A 130 10.38 5.02 -6.79
CA SER A 130 9.95 5.87 -7.91
C SER A 130 10.36 7.32 -7.66
N ALA A 131 11.11 7.92 -8.59
CA ALA A 131 11.49 9.33 -8.52
C ALA A 131 10.29 10.28 -8.65
N ARG A 132 9.23 9.87 -9.34
CA ARG A 132 8.02 10.67 -9.59
C ARG A 132 6.82 10.29 -8.71
N GLY A 133 6.93 9.21 -7.94
CA GLY A 133 5.81 8.69 -7.16
C GLY A 133 4.64 8.19 -8.03
N MET A 134 3.43 8.23 -7.47
CA MET A 134 2.15 8.03 -8.16
C MET A 134 1.44 9.37 -8.37
N ARG A 135 0.80 9.55 -9.52
CA ARG A 135 -0.04 10.73 -9.80
C ARG A 135 -1.46 10.43 -9.32
N CYS A 136 -1.94 11.18 -8.34
CA CYS A 136 -3.21 10.95 -7.68
C CYS A 136 -4.17 12.12 -7.83
N ARG A 137 -5.48 11.85 -7.81
CA ARG A 137 -6.52 12.86 -7.60
C ARG A 137 -7.54 12.39 -6.58
N ALA A 138 -8.12 13.33 -5.84
CA ALA A 138 -9.28 13.05 -5.02
C ALA A 138 -10.50 12.76 -5.91
N GLU A 139 -11.22 11.68 -5.61
CA GLU A 139 -12.42 11.28 -6.32
C GLU A 139 -13.67 11.64 -5.51
N SER A 140 -13.71 11.22 -4.24
CA SER A 140 -14.88 11.41 -3.37
C SER A 140 -14.50 11.37 -1.89
N THR A 141 -15.39 11.83 -1.03
CA THR A 141 -15.39 11.51 0.40
C THR A 141 -16.49 10.50 0.70
N ALA A 142 -16.27 9.60 1.65
CA ALA A 142 -17.22 8.57 2.02
C ALA A 142 -17.02 8.10 3.46
N ALA A 143 -17.73 7.04 3.85
CA ALA A 143 -17.50 6.33 5.10
C ALA A 143 -17.22 4.83 4.86
N ILE A 144 -16.35 4.25 5.68
CA ILE A 144 -16.09 2.80 5.77
C ILE A 144 -16.04 2.43 7.26
N ARG A 145 -16.90 1.50 7.68
CA ARG A 145 -17.07 1.10 9.10
C ARG A 145 -17.20 2.31 10.05
N GLY A 146 -17.99 3.30 9.66
CA GLY A 146 -18.22 4.54 10.41
C GLY A 146 -17.05 5.54 10.40
N ARG A 147 -15.96 5.26 9.68
CA ARG A 147 -14.79 6.15 9.56
C ARG A 147 -14.91 7.00 8.31
N ALA A 148 -14.67 8.30 8.45
CA ALA A 148 -14.53 9.19 7.31
C ALA A 148 -13.30 8.80 6.46
N VAL A 149 -13.50 8.68 5.16
CA VAL A 149 -12.45 8.37 4.19
C VAL A 149 -12.47 9.36 3.03
N VAL A 150 -11.29 9.62 2.47
CA VAL A 150 -11.14 10.20 1.13
C VAL A 150 -10.75 9.11 0.15
N VAL A 151 -11.48 9.01 -0.96
CA VAL A 151 -11.19 8.07 -2.04
C VAL A 151 -10.30 8.76 -3.05
N LEU A 152 -9.18 8.14 -3.38
CA LEU A 152 -8.20 8.61 -4.35
C LEU A 152 -8.14 7.66 -5.54
N ILE A 153 -7.95 8.22 -6.73
CA ILE A 153 -7.54 7.47 -7.91
C ILE A 153 -6.12 7.89 -8.24
N CYS A 154 -5.24 6.91 -8.36
CA CYS A 154 -3.83 7.11 -8.65
C CYS A 154 -3.40 6.30 -9.87
N GLY A 155 -2.44 6.84 -10.61
CA GLY A 155 -1.80 6.17 -11.74
C GLY A 155 -0.28 6.24 -11.64
N VAL A 156 0.39 5.20 -12.11
CA VAL A 156 1.81 5.26 -12.46
C VAL A 156 2.02 4.71 -13.86
N GLU A 157 2.88 5.38 -14.60
CA GLU A 157 3.40 4.91 -15.88
C GLU A 157 4.91 4.73 -15.71
N LEU A 158 5.39 3.51 -15.94
CA LEU A 158 6.79 3.16 -15.90
C LEU A 158 7.18 2.60 -17.27
N ALA A 159 8.30 3.05 -17.81
CA ALA A 159 8.89 2.51 -19.03
C ALA A 159 10.30 2.02 -18.73
N GLY A 160 10.69 0.88 -19.30
CA GLY A 160 12.01 0.28 -19.07
C GLY A 160 12.24 -1.00 -19.87
N THR A 161 13.23 -1.78 -19.47
CA THR A 161 13.59 -3.07 -20.08
C THR A 161 13.64 -4.16 -19.00
N MET A 162 13.23 -5.39 -19.32
CA MET A 162 13.26 -6.52 -18.38
C MET A 162 14.20 -7.62 -18.86
N GLY A 163 15.09 -8.09 -17.96
CA GLY A 163 15.98 -9.23 -18.22
C GLY A 163 17.14 -8.92 -19.18
N SER A 164 17.89 -9.97 -19.54
CA SER A 164 19.05 -9.93 -20.44
C SER A 164 18.73 -9.51 -21.88
N ASP A 165 17.46 -9.63 -22.29
CA ASP A 165 17.06 -9.54 -23.70
C ASP A 165 16.67 -8.11 -24.14
N ALA A 166 16.83 -7.11 -23.25
CA ALA A 166 16.61 -5.69 -23.49
C ALA A 166 15.26 -5.29 -24.14
N ALA A 167 14.26 -6.18 -24.15
CA ALA A 167 12.96 -5.90 -24.77
C ALA A 167 12.28 -4.73 -24.03
N PRO A 168 11.91 -3.64 -24.75
CA PRO A 168 11.20 -2.54 -24.14
C PRO A 168 9.88 -3.01 -23.54
N MET A 169 9.55 -2.45 -22.38
CA MET A 169 8.29 -2.67 -21.70
C MET A 169 7.70 -1.37 -21.19
N GLU A 170 6.37 -1.37 -21.12
CA GLU A 170 5.58 -0.33 -20.47
C GLU A 170 4.72 -0.98 -19.39
N VAL A 171 4.72 -0.36 -18.21
CA VAL A 171 3.92 -0.79 -17.06
C VAL A 171 3.01 0.38 -16.69
N GLN A 172 1.71 0.13 -16.72
CA GLN A 172 0.70 1.08 -16.26
C GLN A 172 0.00 0.48 -15.05
N ILE A 173 0.00 1.19 -13.92
CA ILE A 173 -0.74 0.77 -12.72
C ILE A 173 -1.83 1.79 -12.47
N SER A 174 -3.08 1.33 -12.40
CA SER A 174 -4.22 2.13 -11.98
C SER A 174 -4.68 1.65 -10.62
N VAL A 175 -4.77 2.58 -9.67
CA VAL A 175 -5.09 2.31 -8.27
C VAL A 175 -6.30 3.14 -7.87
N ARG A 176 -7.24 2.53 -7.16
CA ARG A 176 -8.28 3.23 -6.41
C ARG A 176 -8.14 2.85 -4.95
N MET A 177 -8.07 3.83 -4.06
CA MET A 177 -7.82 3.61 -2.64
C MET A 177 -8.70 4.50 -1.78
N ALA A 178 -9.09 4.00 -0.62
CA ALA A 178 -9.76 4.76 0.43
C ALA A 178 -8.76 5.01 1.57
N VAL A 179 -8.58 6.27 1.93
CA VAL A 179 -7.68 6.71 3.00
C VAL A 179 -8.53 7.22 4.15
N ASP A 180 -8.34 6.66 5.34
CA ASP A 180 -8.93 7.16 6.57
C ASP A 180 -8.37 8.56 6.88
N THR A 181 -9.26 9.55 6.99
CA THR A 181 -8.87 10.94 7.18
C THR A 181 -8.17 11.20 8.51
N ASN A 182 -8.55 10.53 9.61
CA ASN A 182 -7.95 10.88 10.91
C ASN A 182 -6.60 10.19 11.14
N THR A 183 -6.34 9.10 10.42
CA THR A 183 -5.13 8.30 10.64
C THR A 183 -4.16 8.42 9.47
N GLY A 184 -4.65 8.64 8.24
CA GLY A 184 -3.85 8.59 7.02
C GLY A 184 -3.59 7.16 6.53
N MET A 185 -4.26 6.16 7.12
CA MET A 185 -4.13 4.75 6.71
C MET A 185 -4.98 4.46 5.47
N LEU A 186 -4.42 3.69 4.53
CA LEU A 186 -5.16 3.11 3.42
C LEU A 186 -5.99 1.94 3.95
N VAL A 187 -7.31 2.15 4.05
CA VAL A 187 -8.24 1.15 4.61
C VAL A 187 -8.76 0.17 3.56
N ALA A 188 -8.74 0.58 2.30
CA ALA A 188 -9.07 -0.29 1.19
C ALA A 188 -8.32 0.19 -0.05
N GLN A 189 -7.80 -0.77 -0.83
CA GLN A 189 -7.15 -0.50 -2.10
C GLN A 189 -7.51 -1.60 -3.09
N SER A 190 -7.77 -1.18 -4.32
CA SER A 190 -7.78 -2.06 -5.49
C SER A 190 -6.86 -1.47 -6.53
N TYR A 191 -5.99 -2.28 -7.11
CA TYR A 191 -5.22 -1.86 -8.28
C TYR A 191 -5.20 -2.92 -9.37
N ALA A 192 -5.01 -2.44 -10.59
CA ALA A 192 -4.74 -3.25 -11.77
C ALA A 192 -3.43 -2.78 -12.39
N THR A 193 -2.52 -3.72 -12.58
CA THR A 193 -1.25 -3.51 -13.30
C THR A 193 -1.40 -4.06 -14.70
N ARG A 194 -1.20 -3.24 -15.73
CA ARG A 194 -1.01 -3.65 -17.13
C ARG A 194 0.48 -3.63 -17.43
N ILE A 195 1.05 -4.78 -17.77
CA ILE A 195 2.43 -4.91 -18.24
C ILE A 195 2.38 -5.25 -19.71
N GLU A 196 2.97 -4.41 -20.55
CA GLU A 196 3.02 -4.60 -22.00
C GLU A 196 4.46 -4.70 -22.48
N ARG A 197 4.76 -5.76 -23.24
CA ARG A 197 6.09 -6.01 -23.81
C ARG A 197 6.08 -5.68 -25.30
N PHE A 198 7.19 -5.16 -25.80
CA PHE A 198 7.33 -4.81 -27.21
C PHE A 198 8.51 -5.51 -27.86
N ALA A 199 8.30 -6.02 -29.07
CA ALA A 199 9.39 -6.28 -30.01
C ALA A 199 9.64 -5.02 -30.84
N VAL A 200 10.91 -4.74 -31.12
CA VAL A 200 11.32 -3.65 -32.01
C VAL A 200 11.75 -4.27 -33.33
N ALA A 201 11.06 -3.92 -34.41
CA ALA A 201 11.43 -4.34 -35.75
C ALA A 201 12.70 -3.59 -36.22
N ALA A 202 13.37 -4.11 -37.24
CA ALA A 202 14.60 -3.51 -37.80
C ALA A 202 14.39 -2.07 -38.33
N ASP A 203 13.15 -1.71 -38.66
CA ASP A 203 12.74 -0.36 -39.08
C ASP A 203 12.37 0.57 -37.91
N GLY A 204 12.59 0.14 -36.67
CA GLY A 204 12.30 0.90 -35.45
C GLY A 204 10.83 0.83 -34.98
N ARG A 205 9.93 0.16 -35.72
CA ARG A 205 8.52 0.03 -35.27
C ARG A 205 8.41 -0.90 -34.07
N ARG A 206 7.63 -0.46 -33.08
CA ARG A 206 7.29 -1.24 -31.89
C ARG A 206 6.03 -2.05 -32.13
N ARG A 207 6.05 -3.34 -31.83
CA ARG A 207 4.88 -4.23 -31.86
C ARG A 207 4.67 -4.83 -30.48
N SER A 208 3.46 -4.71 -29.94
CA SER A 208 3.07 -5.40 -28.71
C SER A 208 3.17 -6.92 -28.90
N ILE A 209 3.88 -7.60 -27.99
CA ILE A 209 4.11 -9.04 -28.02
C ILE A 209 3.57 -9.77 -26.78
N GLY A 210 2.91 -9.05 -25.87
CA GLY A 210 2.24 -9.65 -24.72
C GLY A 210 1.75 -8.62 -23.72
N VAL A 211 0.58 -8.90 -23.13
CA VAL A 211 -0.04 -8.08 -22.07
C VAL A 211 -0.38 -8.98 -20.89
N VAL A 212 -0.01 -8.56 -19.68
CA VAL A 212 -0.42 -9.20 -18.42
C VAL A 212 -1.18 -8.18 -17.58
N VAL A 213 -2.35 -8.59 -17.07
CA VAL A 213 -3.13 -7.80 -16.12
C VAL A 213 -3.23 -8.54 -14.79
N THR A 214 -2.72 -7.94 -13.71
CA THR A 214 -2.81 -8.52 -12.36
C THR A 214 -3.62 -7.62 -11.43
N PRO A 215 -4.81 -8.07 -10.96
CA PRO A 215 -5.54 -7.38 -9.91
C PRO A 215 -4.97 -7.76 -8.53
N THR A 216 -4.93 -6.79 -7.62
CA THR A 216 -4.55 -6.99 -6.21
C THR A 216 -5.45 -6.14 -5.32
N ARG A 217 -5.73 -6.65 -4.12
CA ARG A 217 -6.54 -5.95 -3.11
C ARG A 217 -5.82 -5.90 -1.78
N VAL A 218 -6.00 -4.80 -1.06
CA VAL A 218 -5.54 -4.64 0.32
C VAL A 218 -6.68 -4.06 1.14
N THR A 219 -6.92 -4.61 2.32
CA THR A 219 -7.99 -4.18 3.22
C THR A 219 -7.48 -4.10 4.66
N LEU A 220 -7.86 -3.01 5.34
CA LEU A 220 -7.86 -2.93 6.79
C LEU A 220 -9.24 -3.36 7.29
N GLU A 221 -9.25 -4.31 8.21
CA GLU A 221 -10.47 -4.86 8.82
C GLU A 221 -10.52 -4.46 10.29
#